data_AF-A0A9K3KCB7-F1
#
_entry.id   AF-A0A9K3KCB7-F1
#
_cell.length_a   1.000
_cell.length_b   1.000
_cell.length_c   1.000
_cell.angle_alpha   90.00
_cell.angle_beta   90.00
_cell.angle_gamma   90.00
#
_symmetry.space_group_name_H-M   'P 1'
#
loop_
_entity.id
_entity.type
_entity.pdbx_description
1 polymer ?
#
loop_
_entity_poly.entity_id
_entity_poly.type
_entity_poly.pdbx_seq_one_letter_code
_entity_poly.pdbx_strand_id
1 'polypeptide(L)'
;MTSAVPSSGAAEKPKFHDGRLKPYPHEELGTADGTGRAKDPVKYYLATEQRARERQVAYETVRLLREDVIECYRREGVNHYQNCKEVNQKFYDLIQKKDMGQLHPQWKDPAKFDGW
;
A
#
# COMPACT_ATOMS: atom_id res chain seq x y z
N MET A 1 25.00 26.90 -44.29
CA MET A 1 24.85 25.48 -43.93
C MET A 1 24.73 25.40 -42.41
N THR A 2 23.51 25.38 -41.88
CA THR A 2 23.25 25.24 -40.44
C THR A 2 22.51 23.92 -40.25
N SER A 3 23.24 22.90 -39.81
CA SER A 3 22.68 21.58 -39.50
C SER A 3 22.00 21.64 -38.14
N ALA A 4 20.69 21.45 -38.10
CA ALA A 4 19.95 21.27 -36.86
C ALA A 4 20.22 19.86 -36.30
N VAL A 5 20.60 19.78 -35.03
CA VAL A 5 20.75 18.53 -34.27
C VAL A 5 19.35 18.09 -33.80
N PRO A 6 18.91 16.84 -34.03
CA PRO A 6 17.64 16.37 -33.50
C PRO A 6 17.75 16.08 -32.00
N SER A 7 16.93 16.74 -31.19
CA SER A 7 16.86 16.54 -29.74
C SER A 7 16.29 15.15 -29.42
N SER A 8 17.15 14.16 -29.21
CA SER A 8 16.78 12.85 -28.66
C SER A 8 16.54 12.99 -27.15
N GLY A 9 15.43 13.61 -26.79
CA GLY A 9 14.98 13.77 -25.41
C GLY A 9 13.54 13.32 -25.26
N ALA A 10 13.17 12.17 -25.85
CA ALA A 10 11.89 11.56 -25.53
C ALA A 10 11.97 11.10 -24.06
N ALA A 11 11.32 11.84 -23.16
CA ALA A 11 11.14 11.42 -21.77
C ALA A 11 10.61 9.98 -21.78
N GLU A 12 11.40 9.05 -21.25
CA GLU A 12 11.01 7.65 -21.17
C GLU A 12 9.69 7.62 -20.38
N LYS A 13 8.61 7.13 -21.01
CA LYS A 13 7.29 7.10 -20.36
C LYS A 13 7.45 6.39 -19.01
N PRO A 14 6.85 6.91 -17.92
CA PRO A 14 6.96 6.27 -16.62
C PRO A 14 6.55 4.81 -16.75
N LYS A 15 7.50 3.91 -16.48
CA LYS A 15 7.25 2.46 -16.46
C LYS A 15 6.49 2.17 -15.18
N PHE A 16 5.16 2.22 -15.23
CA PHE A 16 4.34 1.74 -14.13
C PHE A 16 4.46 0.22 -14.06
N HIS A 17 4.76 -0.31 -12.88
CA HIS A 17 4.75 -1.75 -12.65
C HIS A 17 3.30 -2.24 -12.70
N ASP A 18 2.94 -2.94 -13.76
CA ASP A 18 1.58 -3.44 -14.03
C ASP A 18 1.20 -4.69 -13.19
N GLY A 19 2.13 -5.17 -12.35
CA GLY A 19 2.04 -6.49 -11.72
C GLY A 19 1.45 -6.49 -10.31
N ARG A 20 0.61 -7.51 -10.03
CA ARG A 20 0.31 -7.95 -8.65
C ARG A 20 1.62 -8.08 -7.87
N LEU A 21 1.83 -7.21 -6.89
CA LEU A 21 2.97 -7.28 -6.00
C LEU A 21 2.90 -8.58 -5.19
N LYS A 22 4.02 -9.30 -5.11
CA LYS A 22 4.17 -10.49 -4.26
C LYS A 22 4.88 -10.06 -2.98
N PRO A 23 4.46 -10.55 -1.80
CA PRO A 23 5.16 -10.24 -0.58
C PRO A 23 6.56 -10.86 -0.60
N TYR A 24 7.50 -10.22 0.08
CA TYR A 24 8.81 -10.78 0.36
C TYR A 24 8.67 -12.06 1.19
N PRO A 25 9.59 -13.02 1.00
CA PRO A 25 9.61 -14.22 1.86
C PRO A 25 9.86 -13.81 3.31
N HIS A 26 9.08 -14.38 4.22
CA HIS A 26 9.14 -14.05 5.64
C HIS A 26 9.73 -15.20 6.44
N GLU A 27 10.50 -14.84 7.46
CA GLU A 27 10.98 -15.77 8.46
C GLU A 27 10.77 -15.19 9.85
N GLU A 28 10.26 -16.02 10.75
CA GLU A 28 10.02 -15.63 12.13
C GLU A 28 11.32 -15.57 12.94
N LEU A 29 11.31 -14.77 14.00
CA LEU A 29 12.35 -14.81 15.02
C LEU A 29 12.42 -16.22 15.64
N GLY A 30 13.60 -16.82 15.64
CA GLY A 30 13.84 -18.11 16.27
C GLY A 30 13.74 -17.98 17.78
N THR A 31 12.74 -18.63 18.38
CA THR A 31 12.61 -18.74 19.84
C THR A 31 13.44 -19.89 20.41
N ALA A 32 13.82 -20.86 19.57
CA ALA A 32 14.46 -22.11 20.00
C ALA A 32 15.91 -21.94 20.46
N ASP A 33 16.68 -21.06 19.83
CA ASP A 33 18.13 -20.95 20.06
C ASP A 33 18.50 -19.99 21.21
N GLY A 34 17.52 -19.35 21.85
CA GLY A 34 17.73 -18.35 22.93
C GLY A 34 18.43 -17.05 22.49
N THR A 35 18.89 -16.96 21.24
CA THR A 35 19.56 -15.79 20.67
C THR A 35 18.61 -14.69 20.23
N GLY A 36 17.31 -15.02 20.07
CA GLY A 36 16.28 -14.08 19.62
C GLY A 36 16.51 -13.58 18.18
N ARG A 37 17.13 -14.37 17.31
CA ARG A 37 17.42 -14.02 15.92
C ARG A 37 16.66 -14.93 14.96
N ALA A 38 16.27 -14.40 13.80
CA ALA A 38 15.79 -15.21 12.69
C ALA A 38 16.94 -16.06 12.12
N LYS A 39 16.63 -17.24 11.59
CA LYS A 39 17.63 -18.11 10.96
C LYS A 39 18.21 -17.46 9.70
N ASP A 40 17.38 -16.84 8.88
CA ASP A 40 17.78 -15.91 7.82
C ASP A 40 17.41 -14.47 8.21
N PRO A 41 18.38 -13.68 8.73
CA PRO A 41 18.10 -12.32 9.16
C PRO A 41 17.68 -11.42 8.00
N VAL A 42 18.15 -11.67 6.78
CA VAL A 42 17.84 -10.84 5.61
C VAL A 42 16.36 -10.92 5.28
N LYS A 43 15.78 -12.13 5.28
CA LYS A 43 14.34 -12.33 5.05
C LYS A 43 13.49 -11.65 6.10
N TYR A 44 13.87 -11.76 7.37
CA TYR A 44 13.18 -11.10 8.47
C TYR A 44 13.14 -9.58 8.29
N TYR A 45 14.29 -8.95 8.00
CA TYR A 45 14.35 -7.50 7.82
C TYR A 45 13.57 -7.04 6.58
N LEU A 46 13.69 -7.73 5.44
CA LEU A 46 12.97 -7.36 4.22
C LEU A 46 11.44 -7.43 4.39
N ALA A 47 10.93 -8.49 5.02
CA ALA A 47 9.50 -8.62 5.29
C ALA A 47 8.99 -7.55 6.28
N THR A 48 9.81 -7.22 7.29
CA THR A 48 9.52 -6.16 8.27
C THR A 48 9.45 -4.79 7.60
N GLU A 49 10.43 -4.47 6.77
CA GLU A 49 10.45 -3.21 6.03
C GLU A 49 9.30 -3.11 5.02
N GLN A 50 8.95 -4.21 4.33
CA GLN A 50 7.78 -4.24 3.46
C GLN A 50 6.53 -3.85 4.25
N ARG A 51 6.27 -4.49 5.39
CA ARG A 51 5.10 -4.19 6.23
C ARG A 51 5.06 -2.72 6.62
N ALA A 52 6.20 -2.14 7.02
CA ALA A 52 6.27 -0.73 7.38
C ALA A 52 5.93 0.20 6.21
N ARG A 53 6.35 -0.13 4.98
CA ARG A 53 6.02 0.61 3.76
C ARG A 53 4.54 0.48 3.38
N GLU A 54 4.03 -0.75 3.36
CA GLU A 54 2.62 -1.03 3.04
C GLU A 54 1.66 -0.32 4.01
N ARG A 55 2.01 -0.28 5.29
CA ARG A 55 1.22 0.44 6.30
C ARG A 55 1.15 1.94 6.03
N GLN A 56 2.28 2.57 5.66
CA GLN A 56 2.31 3.99 5.30
C GLN A 56 1.43 4.26 4.07
N VAL A 57 1.59 3.45 3.02
CA VAL A 57 0.80 3.56 1.80
C VAL A 57 -0.69 3.39 2.08
N ALA A 58 -1.06 2.42 2.92
CA ALA A 58 -2.45 2.16 3.28
C ALA A 58 -3.08 3.35 4.03
N TYR A 59 -2.39 3.92 5.01
CA TYR A 59 -2.90 5.10 5.73
C TYR A 59 -3.06 6.31 4.82
N GLU A 60 -2.08 6.60 3.97
CA GLU A 60 -2.19 7.73 3.03
C GLU A 60 -3.28 7.50 1.99
N THR A 61 -3.48 6.25 1.54
CA THR A 61 -4.59 5.91 0.62
C THR A 61 -5.95 6.16 1.27
N VAL A 62 -6.13 5.73 2.53
CA VAL A 62 -7.35 5.98 3.29
C VAL A 62 -7.54 7.47 3.53
N ARG A 63 -6.46 8.22 3.80
CA ARG A 63 -6.50 9.67 3.98
C ARG A 63 -6.98 10.38 2.72
N LEU A 64 -6.42 10.07 1.56
CA LEU A 64 -6.84 10.66 0.27
C LEU A 64 -8.32 10.37 -0.02
N LEU A 65 -8.76 9.12 0.15
CA LEU A 65 -10.17 8.77 -0.04
C LEU A 65 -11.10 9.50 0.94
N ARG A 66 -10.64 9.75 2.17
CA ARG A 66 -11.40 10.54 3.15
C ARG A 66 -11.49 12.00 2.73
N GLU A 67 -10.42 12.56 2.19
CA GLU A 67 -10.41 13.93 1.64
C GLU A 67 -11.41 14.04 0.47
N ASP A 68 -11.43 13.08 -0.45
CA ASP A 68 -12.41 13.01 -1.56
C ASP A 68 -13.86 12.97 -1.06
N VAL A 69 -14.13 12.18 -0.01
CA VAL A 69 -15.46 12.11 0.62
C VAL A 69 -15.87 13.46 1.20
N ILE A 70 -14.96 14.11 1.94
CA ILE A 70 -15.21 15.42 2.56
C ILE A 70 -15.43 16.48 1.49
N GLU A 71 -14.64 16.47 0.42
CA GLU A 71 -14.80 17.39 -0.71
C GLU A 71 -16.15 17.20 -1.39
N CYS A 72 -16.54 15.96 -1.68
CA CYS A 72 -17.84 15.68 -2.28
C CYS A 72 -18.98 16.17 -1.38
N TYR A 73 -18.92 15.90 -0.08
CA TYR A 73 -19.92 16.38 0.88
C TYR A 73 -20.04 17.91 0.88
N ARG A 74 -18.91 18.62 0.85
CA ARG A 74 -18.88 20.10 0.82
C ARG A 74 -19.41 20.67 -0.49
N ARG A 75 -19.13 20.01 -1.62
CA ARG A 75 -19.56 20.46 -2.95
C ARG A 75 -21.05 20.24 -3.19
N GLU A 76 -21.57 19.07 -2.84
CA GLU A 76 -22.95 18.66 -3.16
C GLU A 76 -23.97 19.15 -2.11
N GLY A 77 -23.54 19.43 -0.87
CA GLY A 77 -24.38 19.94 0.20
C GLY A 77 -25.53 18.98 0.53
N VAL A 78 -26.78 19.39 0.27
CA VAL A 78 -27.98 18.57 0.53
C VAL A 78 -28.08 17.32 -0.35
N ASN A 79 -27.45 17.29 -1.53
CA ASN A 79 -27.55 16.18 -2.48
C ASN A 79 -26.52 15.07 -2.26
N HIS A 80 -25.69 15.16 -1.21
CA HIS A 80 -24.56 14.24 -0.99
C HIS A 80 -24.96 12.76 -0.91
N TYR A 81 -26.18 12.42 -0.45
CA TYR A 81 -26.65 11.04 -0.38
C TYR A 81 -26.73 10.34 -1.74
N GLN A 82 -27.06 11.08 -2.80
CA GLN A 82 -27.17 10.53 -4.14
C GLN A 82 -25.83 10.65 -4.88
N ASN A 83 -25.22 11.83 -4.86
CA ASN A 83 -24.07 12.15 -5.69
C ASN A 83 -22.74 11.63 -5.12
N CYS A 84 -22.60 11.50 -3.80
CA CYS A 84 -21.36 11.04 -3.16
C CYS A 84 -21.33 9.54 -2.86
N LYS A 85 -22.34 8.78 -3.28
CA LYS A 85 -22.48 7.35 -2.97
C LYS A 85 -21.25 6.55 -3.39
N GLU A 86 -20.76 6.75 -4.61
CA GLU A 86 -19.64 5.97 -5.14
C GLU A 86 -18.32 6.28 -4.41
N VAL A 87 -18.07 7.55 -4.12
CA VAL A 87 -16.86 7.99 -3.39
C VAL A 87 -16.89 7.43 -1.97
N ASN A 88 -18.03 7.52 -1.30
CA ASN A 88 -18.24 6.92 0.03
C ASN A 88 -18.08 5.40 0.00
N GLN A 89 -18.60 4.72 -1.01
CA GLN A 89 -18.49 3.26 -1.12
C GLN A 89 -17.03 2.83 -1.27
N LYS A 90 -16.24 3.52 -2.10
CA LYS A 90 -14.79 3.23 -2.24
C LYS A 90 -14.04 3.37 -0.91
N PHE A 91 -14.30 4.44 -0.18
CA PHE A 91 -13.73 4.65 1.15
C PHE A 91 -14.17 3.54 2.12
N TYR A 92 -15.48 3.25 2.17
CA TYR A 92 -16.07 2.24 3.04
C TYR A 92 -15.52 0.84 2.78
N ASP A 93 -15.47 0.43 1.52
CA ASP A 93 -14.96 -0.88 1.10
C ASP A 93 -13.48 -1.05 1.45
N LEU A 94 -12.71 0.03 1.49
CA LEU A 94 -11.31 -0.01 1.88
C LEU A 94 -11.15 -0.15 3.40
N ILE A 95 -11.85 0.68 4.19
CA ILE A 95 -11.70 0.68 5.66
C ILE A 95 -12.26 -0.60 6.31
N GLN A 96 -13.20 -1.29 5.65
CA GLN A 96 -13.71 -2.57 6.14
C GLN A 96 -12.75 -3.73 5.91
N LYS A 97 -11.84 -3.62 4.93
CA LYS A 97 -10.85 -4.67 4.69
C LYS A 97 -9.89 -4.75 5.87
N LYS A 98 -9.47 -5.98 6.18
CA LYS A 98 -8.39 -6.22 7.12
C LYS A 98 -7.15 -5.42 6.73
N ASP A 99 -6.60 -4.69 7.69
CA ASP A 99 -5.42 -3.83 7.52
C ASP A 99 -5.50 -2.89 6.30
N MET A 100 -6.70 -2.46 5.92
CA MET A 100 -6.95 -1.59 4.76
C MET A 100 -6.45 -2.17 3.43
N GLY A 101 -6.35 -3.50 3.33
CA GLY A 101 -5.91 -4.20 2.12
C GLY A 101 -4.39 -4.25 1.90
N GLN A 102 -3.60 -4.04 2.97
CA GLN A 102 -2.13 -4.18 2.92
C GLN A 102 -1.68 -5.53 2.38
N LEU A 103 -0.54 -5.52 1.69
CA LEU A 103 0.14 -6.74 1.27
C LEU A 103 0.93 -7.35 2.43
N HIS A 104 0.42 -8.42 3.01
CA HIS A 104 1.09 -9.12 4.11
C HIS A 104 2.01 -10.26 3.65
N PRO A 105 3.11 -10.51 4.38
CA PRO A 105 3.89 -11.73 4.21
C PRO A 105 3.11 -12.98 4.66
N GLN A 106 3.57 -14.15 4.20
CA GLN A 106 3.01 -15.43 4.61
C GLN A 106 3.58 -15.85 5.98
N TRP A 107 2.87 -15.50 7.05
CA TRP A 107 3.21 -15.95 8.40
C TRP A 107 2.88 -17.42 8.63
N LYS A 108 3.58 -18.05 9.57
CA LYS A 108 3.24 -19.40 10.03
C LYS A 108 1.90 -19.40 10.77
N ASP A 109 1.70 -18.41 11.64
CA ASP A 109 0.49 -18.23 12.45
C ASP A 109 -0.14 -16.85 12.17
N PRO A 110 -1.11 -16.75 11.23
CA PRO A 110 -1.71 -15.46 10.86
C PRO A 110 -2.38 -14.72 12.02
N ALA A 111 -2.91 -15.45 13.01
CA ALA A 111 -3.60 -14.87 14.16
C ALA A 111 -2.67 -14.11 15.11
N LYS A 112 -1.39 -14.50 15.18
CA LYS A 112 -0.41 -13.87 16.09
C LYS A 112 -0.01 -12.46 15.64
N PHE A 113 -0.10 -12.20 14.34
CA PHE A 113 0.41 -10.99 13.72
C PHE A 113 -0.70 -10.03 13.26
N ASP A 114 -1.93 -10.28 13.72
CA ASP A 114 -3.09 -9.42 13.49
C ASP A 114 -2.94 -8.10 14.26
N GLY A 115 -3.15 -6.97 13.58
CA GLY A 115 -3.20 -5.64 14.21
C GLY A 115 -1.89 -5.06 14.77
N TRP A 116 -0.73 -5.67 14.47
CA TRP A 116 0.61 -5.14 14.84
C TRP A 116 1.18 -4.15 13.81
#